data_AF-A0A3P1SHF5-F1
#
_entry.id   AF-A0A3P1SHF5-F1
#
_cell.length_a   1.000
_cell.length_b   1.000
_cell.length_c   1.000
_cell.angle_alpha   90.00
_cell.angle_beta   90.00
_cell.angle_gamma   90.00
#
_symmetry.space_group_name_H-M   'P 1'
#
loop_
_entity.id
_entity.type
_entity.pdbx_description
1 polymer ?
#
loop_
_entity_poly.entity_id
_entity_poly.type
_entity_poly.pdbx_seq_one_letter_code
_entity_poly.pdbx_strand_id
1 'polypeptide(L)'
;MSIEAFWEQARFQHPELPQEPVDAWAFGATSEIADELLALVLEGTKTATASSLWDYQAEGEELPRVGQFDIVLDGAGSPAAIIETIAVDIVPFNEVSAEHAFEEGEGDRSLAYWREVHESFWRTYGAPPPQSVESSEIARVLGQSSSVEQAPSSVLHMERVGEANSIRQDTDASIPCGFAENMPVVCERFRLLYF
;
A
#
# COMPACT_ATOMS: atom_id res chain seq x y z
N MET A 1 7.48 17.52 -15.72
CA MET A 1 6.06 17.92 -15.86
C MET A 1 5.48 17.96 -14.44
N SER A 2 4.48 18.80 -14.13
CA SER A 2 3.85 18.73 -12.80
C SER A 2 2.82 17.60 -12.75
N ILE A 3 2.43 17.20 -11.53
CA ILE A 3 1.37 16.19 -11.31
C ILE A 3 0.06 16.64 -11.96
N GLU A 4 -0.32 17.91 -11.78
CA GLU A 4 -1.56 18.46 -12.33
C GLU A 4 -1.56 18.46 -13.86
N ALA A 5 -0.45 18.85 -14.47
CA ALA A 5 -0.31 18.86 -15.92
C ALA A 5 -0.33 17.44 -16.51
N PHE A 6 0.32 16.48 -15.84
CA PHE A 6 0.31 15.08 -16.24
C PHE A 6 -1.10 14.48 -16.12
N TRP A 7 -1.79 14.75 -15.00
CA TRP A 7 -3.16 14.30 -14.78
C TRP A 7 -4.11 14.89 -15.82
N GLU A 8 -4.05 16.19 -16.10
CA GLU A 8 -4.88 16.83 -17.14
C GLU A 8 -4.65 16.20 -18.52
N GLN A 9 -3.39 15.90 -18.87
CA GLN A 9 -3.06 15.22 -20.13
C GLN A 9 -3.65 13.79 -20.19
N ALA A 10 -3.57 13.04 -19.10
CA ALA A 10 -4.16 11.71 -19.03
C ALA A 10 -5.68 11.75 -19.16
N ARG A 11 -6.35 12.69 -18.46
CA ARG A 11 -7.81 12.87 -18.51
C ARG A 11 -8.34 13.22 -19.90
N PHE A 12 -7.52 13.88 -20.73
CA PHE A 12 -7.87 14.13 -22.12
C PHE A 12 -8.04 12.82 -22.92
N GLN A 13 -7.25 11.78 -22.59
CA GLN A 13 -7.32 10.46 -23.22
C GLN A 13 -8.26 9.50 -22.47
N HIS A 14 -8.43 9.70 -21.16
CA HIS A 14 -9.25 8.91 -20.25
C HIS A 14 -10.27 9.79 -19.50
N PRO A 15 -11.38 10.17 -20.16
CA PRO A 15 -12.40 11.04 -19.54
C PRO A 15 -13.09 10.45 -18.30
N GLU A 16 -12.97 9.13 -18.08
CA GLU A 16 -13.43 8.40 -16.91
C GLU A 16 -12.66 8.75 -15.62
N LEU A 17 -11.44 9.28 -15.74
CA LEU A 17 -10.63 9.66 -14.59
C LEU A 17 -11.27 10.85 -13.80
N PRO A 18 -11.18 10.85 -12.46
CA PRO A 18 -11.67 11.92 -11.59
C PRO A 18 -11.18 13.31 -11.98
N GLN A 19 -11.95 14.35 -11.64
CA GLN A 19 -11.61 15.74 -11.98
C GLN A 19 -10.31 16.20 -11.32
N GLU A 20 -10.19 15.99 -10.02
CA GLU A 20 -9.00 16.33 -9.25
C GLU A 20 -7.95 15.21 -9.36
N PRO A 21 -6.65 15.55 -9.30
CA PRO A 21 -5.59 14.57 -9.18
C PRO A 21 -5.79 13.67 -7.95
N VAL A 22 -5.39 12.43 -8.10
CA VAL A 22 -5.34 11.41 -7.05
C VAL A 22 -3.96 11.39 -6.39
N ASP A 23 -3.78 10.49 -5.43
CA ASP A 23 -2.52 10.31 -4.73
C ASP A 23 -1.38 9.95 -5.71
N ALA A 24 -0.19 10.41 -5.37
CA ALA A 24 1.01 10.22 -6.18
C ALA A 24 2.14 9.69 -5.30
N TRP A 25 2.70 8.55 -5.68
CA TRP A 25 3.71 7.84 -4.91
C TRP A 25 4.68 7.07 -5.81
N ALA A 26 5.84 6.71 -5.27
CA ALA A 26 6.86 5.93 -5.96
C ALA A 26 6.97 4.54 -5.34
N PHE A 27 7.28 3.53 -6.16
CA PHE A 27 7.55 2.19 -5.64
C PHE A 27 8.89 2.13 -4.89
N GLY A 28 8.95 1.31 -3.84
CA GLY A 28 10.17 1.07 -3.07
C GLY A 28 10.63 2.27 -2.23
N ALA A 29 11.79 2.11 -1.59
CA ALA A 29 12.30 3.08 -0.61
C ALA A 29 13.44 3.99 -1.13
N THR A 30 13.94 3.78 -2.35
CA THR A 30 15.00 4.60 -2.95
C THR A 30 14.67 5.00 -4.38
N SER A 31 15.32 6.06 -4.87
CA SER A 31 15.16 6.53 -6.25
C SER A 31 15.48 5.46 -7.29
N GLU A 32 16.52 4.67 -7.05
CA GLU A 32 16.94 3.62 -7.98
C GLU A 32 15.91 2.49 -8.03
N ILE A 33 15.37 2.08 -6.86
CA ILE A 33 14.34 1.05 -6.80
C ILE A 33 13.04 1.56 -7.44
N ALA A 34 12.68 2.83 -7.25
CA ALA A 34 11.51 3.43 -7.89
C ALA A 34 11.61 3.36 -9.41
N ASP A 35 12.76 3.73 -9.99
CA ASP A 35 12.98 3.65 -11.44
C ASP A 35 12.94 2.20 -11.95
N GLU A 36 13.56 1.26 -11.24
CA GLU A 36 13.57 -0.16 -11.60
C GLU A 36 12.16 -0.77 -11.59
N LEU A 37 11.37 -0.51 -10.54
CA LEU A 37 10.02 -1.04 -10.41
C LEU A 37 9.03 -0.36 -11.36
N LEU A 38 9.18 0.95 -11.59
CA LEU A 38 8.41 1.66 -12.61
C LEU A 38 8.67 1.08 -14.00
N ALA A 39 9.92 0.76 -14.36
CA ALA A 39 10.22 0.15 -15.65
C ALA A 39 9.45 -1.18 -15.83
N LEU A 40 9.36 -2.02 -14.79
CA LEU A 40 8.58 -3.25 -14.85
C LEU A 40 7.08 -3.00 -15.03
N VAL A 41 6.54 -1.92 -14.45
CA VAL A 41 5.14 -1.51 -14.65
C VAL A 41 4.92 -1.09 -16.10
N LEU A 42 5.79 -0.24 -16.65
CA LEU A 42 5.68 0.25 -18.03
C LEU A 42 5.84 -0.86 -19.07
N GLU A 43 6.62 -1.89 -18.77
CA GLU A 43 6.75 -3.10 -19.59
C GLU A 43 5.54 -4.04 -19.47
N GLY A 44 4.65 -3.82 -18.49
CA GLY A 44 3.52 -4.70 -18.17
C GLY A 44 3.92 -5.99 -17.44
N THR A 45 5.15 -6.05 -16.93
CA THR A 45 5.65 -7.20 -16.16
C THR A 45 5.16 -7.14 -14.71
N LYS A 46 5.23 -5.96 -14.07
CA LYS A 46 4.69 -5.70 -12.74
C LYS A 46 3.25 -5.20 -12.83
N THR A 47 2.33 -5.99 -12.28
CA THR A 47 0.88 -5.76 -12.28
C THR A 47 0.28 -5.96 -10.89
N ALA A 48 1.12 -6.13 -9.89
CA ALA A 48 0.77 -6.28 -8.50
C ALA A 48 1.79 -5.57 -7.60
N THR A 49 1.36 -5.22 -6.39
CA THR A 49 2.21 -4.67 -5.34
C THR A 49 1.76 -5.17 -3.97
N ALA A 50 2.67 -5.11 -3.00
CA ALA A 50 2.37 -5.45 -1.62
C ALA A 50 2.79 -4.32 -0.67
N SER A 51 1.99 -4.13 0.39
CA SER A 51 2.25 -3.21 1.49
C SER A 51 1.91 -3.87 2.83
N SER A 52 2.42 -3.35 3.94
CA SER A 52 2.11 -3.87 5.27
C SER A 52 0.84 -3.22 5.79
N LEU A 53 -0.12 -4.00 6.30
CA LEU A 53 -1.28 -3.44 7.00
C LEU A 53 -0.86 -2.66 8.25
N TRP A 54 0.29 -2.97 8.85
CA TRP A 54 0.80 -2.21 10.00
C TRP A 54 1.21 -0.79 9.61
N ASP A 55 1.68 -0.56 8.39
CA ASP A 55 2.07 0.78 7.92
C ASP A 55 0.83 1.67 7.85
N TYR A 56 -0.26 1.22 7.21
CA TYR A 56 -1.55 1.94 7.19
C TYR A 56 -2.08 2.23 8.61
N GLN A 57 -1.96 1.28 9.52
CA GLN A 57 -2.43 1.45 10.90
C GLN A 57 -1.58 2.46 11.69
N ALA A 58 -0.27 2.46 11.48
CA ALA A 58 0.64 3.39 12.13
C ALA A 58 0.44 4.82 11.64
N GLU A 59 0.15 4.98 10.35
CA GLU A 59 -0.04 6.28 9.69
C GLU A 59 -1.49 6.78 9.76
N GLY A 60 -2.44 5.89 10.08
CA GLY A 60 -3.86 6.19 10.09
C GLY A 60 -4.45 6.38 8.68
N GLU A 61 -3.81 5.77 7.68
CA GLU A 61 -4.21 5.84 6.28
C GLU A 61 -5.32 4.84 5.95
N GLU A 62 -6.13 5.18 4.94
CA GLU A 62 -7.14 4.27 4.43
C GLU A 62 -6.51 3.18 3.56
N LEU A 63 -7.10 1.98 3.61
CA LEU A 63 -6.69 0.90 2.72
C LEU A 63 -7.04 1.21 1.26
N PRO A 64 -6.23 0.70 0.31
CA PRO A 64 -6.52 0.78 -1.12
C PRO A 64 -7.88 0.19 -1.44
N ARG A 65 -8.55 0.72 -2.46
CA ARG A 65 -9.86 0.22 -2.93
C ARG A 65 -9.83 -0.17 -4.38
N VAL A 66 -10.59 -1.20 -4.73
CA VAL A 66 -10.85 -1.55 -6.14
C VAL A 66 -11.51 -0.35 -6.85
N GLY A 67 -10.96 0.02 -8.00
CA GLY A 67 -11.34 1.20 -8.78
C GLY A 67 -10.64 2.49 -8.35
N GLN A 68 -9.74 2.45 -7.36
CA GLN A 68 -8.85 3.57 -7.05
C GLN A 68 -7.85 3.76 -8.19
N PHE A 69 -7.55 5.03 -8.48
CA PHE A 69 -6.47 5.41 -9.39
C PHE A 69 -5.34 6.03 -8.59
N ASP A 70 -4.12 5.79 -9.03
CA ASP A 70 -2.90 6.32 -8.41
C ASP A 70 -1.93 6.78 -9.49
N ILE A 71 -1.20 7.85 -9.22
CA ILE A 71 -0.09 8.31 -10.06
C ILE A 71 1.19 7.67 -9.54
N VAL A 72 1.87 6.92 -10.41
CA VAL A 72 3.20 6.37 -10.11
C VAL A 72 4.27 7.37 -10.52
N LEU A 73 5.14 7.70 -9.57
CA LEU A 73 6.28 8.58 -9.74
C LEU A 73 7.56 7.79 -10.09
N ASP A 74 8.46 8.43 -10.83
CA ASP A 74 9.83 7.96 -11.03
C ASP A 74 10.73 8.26 -9.81
N GLY A 75 11.98 7.80 -9.86
CA GLY A 75 12.98 8.01 -8.81
C GLY A 75 13.37 9.48 -8.59
N ALA A 76 13.04 10.37 -9.53
CA ALA A 76 13.20 11.82 -9.39
C ALA A 76 11.93 12.51 -8.84
N GLY A 77 10.87 11.75 -8.54
CA GLY A 77 9.59 12.27 -8.06
C GLY A 77 8.73 12.90 -9.16
N SER A 78 9.01 12.62 -10.44
CA SER A 78 8.20 13.08 -11.56
C SER A 78 7.11 12.06 -11.90
N PRO A 79 5.88 12.49 -12.23
CA PRO A 79 4.80 11.57 -12.59
C PRO A 79 5.12 10.87 -13.91
N ALA A 80 4.93 9.54 -13.92
CA ALA A 80 5.34 8.68 -15.03
C ALA A 80 4.27 7.69 -15.47
N ALA A 81 3.35 7.28 -14.60
CA ALA A 81 2.24 6.41 -14.97
C ALA A 81 0.97 6.66 -14.15
N ILE A 82 -0.16 6.18 -14.63
CA ILE A 82 -1.41 6.05 -13.89
C ILE A 82 -1.80 4.58 -13.87
N ILE A 83 -2.06 4.07 -12.69
CA ILE A 83 -2.57 2.71 -12.47
C ILE A 83 -3.98 2.75 -11.89
N GLU A 84 -4.73 1.67 -12.08
CA GLU A 84 -6.00 1.42 -11.40
C GLU A 84 -5.93 0.11 -10.63
N THR A 85 -6.25 0.15 -9.34
CA THR A 85 -6.34 -1.03 -8.49
C THR A 85 -7.57 -1.85 -8.87
N ILE A 86 -7.37 -3.09 -9.30
CA ILE A 86 -8.43 -4.00 -9.77
C ILE A 86 -8.76 -5.12 -8.79
N ALA A 87 -7.88 -5.41 -7.85
CA ALA A 87 -8.12 -6.34 -6.75
C ALA A 87 -7.30 -5.93 -5.51
N VAL A 88 -7.87 -6.18 -4.34
CA VAL A 88 -7.20 -6.00 -3.04
C VAL A 88 -7.52 -7.22 -2.20
N ASP A 89 -6.50 -7.92 -1.75
CA ASP A 89 -6.58 -9.04 -0.84
C ASP A 89 -5.70 -8.75 0.39
N ILE A 90 -6.10 -9.21 1.58
CA ILE A 90 -5.25 -9.11 2.77
C ILE A 90 -5.00 -10.52 3.27
N VAL A 91 -3.73 -10.93 3.27
CA VAL A 91 -3.31 -12.28 3.64
C VAL A 91 -2.09 -12.23 4.57
N PRO A 92 -1.86 -13.26 5.40
CA PRO A 92 -0.59 -13.40 6.09
C PRO A 92 0.59 -13.45 5.12
N PHE A 93 1.73 -12.84 5.47
CA PHE A 93 2.95 -12.84 4.64
C PHE A 93 3.37 -14.24 4.17
N ASN A 94 3.34 -15.23 5.06
CA ASN A 94 3.66 -16.62 4.72
C ASN A 94 2.62 -17.31 3.82
N GLU A 95 1.43 -16.73 3.64
CA GLU A 95 0.35 -17.21 2.79
C GLU A 95 0.25 -16.46 1.45
N VAL A 96 1.08 -15.44 1.21
CA VAL A 96 1.19 -14.80 -0.10
C VAL A 96 1.49 -15.85 -1.18
N SER A 97 0.68 -15.82 -2.23
CA SER A 97 0.71 -16.84 -3.28
C SER A 97 1.87 -16.65 -4.24
N ALA A 98 2.32 -17.74 -4.86
CA ALA A 98 3.31 -17.66 -5.95
C ALA A 98 2.79 -16.92 -7.18
N GLU A 99 1.47 -16.89 -7.39
CA GLU A 99 0.83 -16.12 -8.46
C GLU A 99 1.00 -14.62 -8.21
N HIS A 100 0.70 -14.13 -7.00
CA HIS A 100 0.91 -12.72 -6.64
C HIS A 100 2.38 -12.31 -6.77
N ALA A 101 3.31 -13.12 -6.23
CA ALA A 101 4.74 -12.88 -6.38
C ALA A 101 5.20 -12.83 -7.85
N PHE A 102 4.60 -13.66 -8.72
CA PHE A 102 4.89 -13.64 -10.15
C PHE A 102 4.35 -12.38 -10.84
N GLU A 103 3.17 -11.91 -10.43
CA GLU A 103 2.53 -10.67 -10.91
C GLU A 103 3.25 -9.40 -10.43
N GLU A 104 3.90 -9.43 -9.27
CA GLU A 104 4.79 -8.36 -8.81
C GLU A 104 6.03 -8.20 -9.70
N GLY A 105 6.40 -9.24 -10.45
CA GLY A 105 7.31 -9.11 -11.59
C GLY A 105 8.79 -8.91 -11.25
N GLU A 106 9.16 -8.85 -9.97
CA GLU A 106 10.52 -8.55 -9.51
C GLU A 106 11.47 -9.75 -9.58
N GLY A 107 12.77 -9.46 -9.77
CA GLY A 107 13.83 -10.47 -9.77
C GLY A 107 13.58 -11.63 -10.76
N ASP A 108 13.62 -12.85 -10.24
CA ASP A 108 13.32 -14.07 -11.03
C ASP A 108 11.83 -14.45 -11.03
N ARG A 109 10.97 -13.59 -10.50
CA ARG A 109 9.51 -13.75 -10.37
C ARG A 109 9.10 -14.97 -9.53
N SER A 110 10.00 -15.46 -8.68
CA SER A 110 9.70 -16.56 -7.78
C SER A 110 9.16 -16.05 -6.44
N LEU A 111 8.33 -16.88 -5.78
CA LEU A 111 7.88 -16.63 -4.41
C LEU A 111 9.05 -16.58 -3.42
N ALA A 112 10.14 -17.31 -3.70
CA ALA A 112 11.33 -17.32 -2.85
C ALA A 112 12.02 -15.96 -2.87
N TYR A 113 12.27 -15.41 -4.07
CA TYR A 113 12.82 -14.07 -4.24
C TYR A 113 11.91 -13.02 -3.61
N TRP A 114 10.60 -13.08 -3.89
CA TRP A 114 9.62 -12.16 -3.32
C TRP A 114 9.69 -12.10 -1.80
N ARG A 115 9.71 -13.27 -1.12
CA ARG A 115 9.80 -13.34 0.34
C ARG A 115 11.09 -12.74 0.87
N GLU A 116 12.21 -13.02 0.23
CA GLU A 116 13.52 -12.51 0.64
C GLU A 116 13.56 -10.98 0.61
N VAL A 117 13.16 -10.37 -0.52
CA VAL A 117 13.26 -8.92 -0.69
C VAL A 117 12.24 -8.17 0.18
N HIS A 118 11.02 -8.68 0.30
CA HIS A 118 9.96 -8.05 1.10
C HIS A 118 10.22 -8.18 2.61
N GLU A 119 10.71 -9.33 3.07
CA GLU A 119 11.15 -9.48 4.47
C GLU A 119 12.27 -8.47 4.79
N SER A 120 13.28 -8.36 3.94
CA SER A 120 14.37 -7.41 4.12
C SER A 120 13.87 -5.95 4.14
N PHE A 121 12.92 -5.63 3.25
CA PHE A 121 12.29 -4.32 3.17
C PHE A 121 11.57 -3.97 4.47
N TRP A 122 10.61 -4.79 4.92
CA TRP A 122 9.83 -4.50 6.12
C TRP A 122 10.62 -4.56 7.42
N ARG A 123 11.69 -5.38 7.49
CA ARG A 123 12.63 -5.33 8.62
C ARG A 123 13.35 -3.99 8.73
N THR A 124 13.55 -3.30 7.62
CA THR A 124 14.32 -2.06 7.54
C THR A 124 13.43 -0.82 7.60
N TYR A 125 12.30 -0.84 6.91
CA TYR A 125 11.44 0.33 6.69
C TYR A 125 10.03 0.20 7.27
N GLY A 126 9.59 -1.01 7.62
CA GLY A 126 8.21 -1.26 8.07
C GLY A 126 7.94 -0.74 9.47
N ALA A 127 6.70 -0.33 9.71
CA ALA A 127 6.20 0.02 11.03
C ALA A 127 6.17 -1.22 11.95
N PRO A 128 6.44 -1.06 13.25
CA PRO A 128 6.29 -2.15 14.21
C PRO A 128 4.82 -2.59 14.31
N PRO A 129 4.54 -3.81 14.80
CA PRO A 129 3.16 -4.22 15.06
C PRO A 129 2.45 -3.21 15.97
N PRO A 130 1.17 -2.91 15.71
CA PRO A 130 0.40 -1.98 16.54
C PRO A 130 0.38 -2.44 18.01
N GLN A 131 0.70 -1.53 18.93
CA GLN A 131 0.86 -1.84 20.36
C GLN A 131 -0.45 -2.20 21.07
N SER A 132 -1.61 -2.01 20.43
CA SER A 132 -2.92 -2.43 20.91
C SER A 132 -3.97 -2.30 19.80
N VAL A 133 -4.12 -3.34 18.99
CA VAL A 133 -5.41 -3.63 18.33
C VAL A 133 -5.88 -4.96 18.88
N GLU A 134 -7.02 -4.96 19.57
CA GLU A 134 -7.73 -6.17 19.93
C GLU A 134 -7.84 -7.03 18.66
N SER A 135 -7.44 -8.31 18.74
CA SER A 135 -7.36 -9.23 17.59
C SER A 135 -8.64 -9.30 16.74
N SER A 136 -9.76 -8.79 17.26
CA SER A 136 -11.03 -8.59 16.58
C SER A 136 -11.00 -7.61 15.39
N GLU A 137 -10.09 -6.63 15.36
CA GLU A 137 -10.07 -5.62 14.28
C GLU A 137 -9.36 -6.16 13.02
N ILE A 138 -8.25 -6.88 13.20
CA ILE A 138 -7.58 -7.63 12.13
C ILE A 138 -8.52 -8.72 11.58
N ALA A 139 -9.22 -9.45 12.45
CA ALA A 139 -10.20 -10.45 12.02
C ALA A 139 -11.41 -9.85 11.28
N ARG A 140 -11.78 -8.60 11.59
CA ARG A 140 -12.85 -7.87 10.88
C ARG A 140 -12.41 -7.45 9.48
N VAL A 141 -11.17 -6.96 9.32
CA VAL A 141 -10.59 -6.63 8.01
C VAL A 141 -10.47 -7.88 7.15
N LEU A 142 -9.94 -8.98 7.69
CA LEU A 142 -9.83 -10.27 7.01
C LEU A 142 -11.21 -10.92 6.72
N GLY A 143 -12.24 -10.60 7.50
CA GLY A 143 -13.60 -11.13 7.34
C GLY A 143 -14.48 -10.38 6.33
N GLN A 144 -14.06 -9.20 5.84
CA GLN A 144 -14.84 -8.39 4.90
C GLN A 144 -14.70 -8.81 3.42
N SER A 145 -13.82 -9.77 3.09
CA SER A 145 -13.71 -10.35 1.74
C SER A 145 -14.93 -11.19 1.32
N SER A 146 -15.97 -11.28 2.15
CA SER A 146 -17.26 -11.89 1.80
C SER A 146 -18.41 -10.95 2.14
N SER A 147 -18.96 -10.32 1.10
CA SER A 147 -20.27 -9.62 1.00
C SER A 147 -20.21 -8.10 0.90
N VAL A 148 -20.44 -7.65 -0.34
CA VAL A 148 -20.80 -6.29 -0.73
C VAL A 148 -22.18 -5.93 -0.17
N GLU A 149 -22.30 -4.81 0.55
CA GLU A 149 -23.49 -3.93 0.47
C GLU A 149 -23.16 -2.51 0.98
N GLN A 150 -23.58 -1.50 0.21
CA GLN A 150 -23.32 -0.07 0.42
C GLN A 150 -24.37 0.62 1.31
N ALA A 151 -23.93 1.78 1.85
CA ALA A 151 -24.67 3.03 2.16
C ALA A 151 -25.07 3.29 3.64
N PRO A 152 -25.32 4.56 4.05
CA PRO A 152 -24.66 5.83 3.69
C PRO A 152 -24.22 6.67 4.92
N SER A 153 -23.53 7.77 4.60
CA SER A 153 -22.94 8.81 5.46
C SER A 153 -23.89 9.45 6.48
N SER A 154 -23.40 9.74 7.70
CA SER A 154 -23.93 10.77 8.60
C SER A 154 -22.90 11.20 9.66
N VAL A 155 -22.71 12.52 9.71
CA VAL A 155 -21.95 13.35 10.65
C VAL A 155 -22.22 12.99 12.12
N LEU A 156 -21.17 12.86 12.95
CA LEU A 156 -21.22 13.31 14.34
C LEU A 156 -19.88 13.89 14.82
N HIS A 157 -20.01 15.10 15.35
CA HIS A 157 -19.05 15.94 16.05
C HIS A 157 -18.94 15.50 17.51
N MET A 158 -17.75 15.41 18.09
CA MET A 158 -17.62 15.46 19.56
C MET A 158 -16.28 16.07 20.01
N GLU A 159 -16.39 17.14 20.81
CA GLU A 159 -15.29 17.89 21.40
C GLU A 159 -14.68 17.23 22.66
N ARG A 160 -13.44 17.67 22.96
CA ARG A 160 -12.52 17.57 24.13
C ARG A 160 -13.12 17.19 25.51
N VAL A 161 -12.39 16.75 26.56
CA VAL A 161 -11.13 17.19 27.20
C VAL A 161 -10.67 16.09 28.18
N GLY A 162 -9.36 15.94 28.46
CA GLY A 162 -8.89 15.26 29.68
C GLY A 162 -7.35 15.11 29.78
N GLU A 163 -6.72 15.92 30.63
CA GLU A 163 -5.27 15.94 30.91
C GLU A 163 -4.80 14.83 31.88
N ALA A 164 -3.53 14.47 31.68
CA ALA A 164 -2.49 13.99 32.61
C ALA A 164 -2.59 12.60 33.25
N ASN A 165 -1.62 11.74 32.93
CA ASN A 165 -0.67 11.28 33.96
C ASN A 165 0.65 10.74 33.38
N SER A 166 1.77 11.15 33.98
CA SER A 166 3.13 10.74 33.67
C SER A 166 3.54 9.56 34.56
N ILE A 167 3.98 8.45 33.97
CA ILE A 167 4.88 7.48 34.60
C ILE A 167 5.90 7.02 33.56
N ARG A 168 7.18 7.23 33.86
CA ARG A 168 8.35 6.76 33.08
C ARG A 168 8.53 5.25 33.27
N GLN A 169 9.00 4.55 32.24
CA GLN A 169 10.01 3.49 32.37
C GLN A 169 10.60 3.14 31.00
N ASP A 170 11.92 3.27 30.92
CA ASP A 170 12.88 2.55 30.06
C ASP A 170 12.40 2.06 28.68
N THR A 171 12.76 2.81 27.64
CA THR A 171 12.76 2.28 26.27
C THR A 171 13.95 1.33 26.13
N ASP A 172 13.70 0.05 26.36
CA ASP A 172 14.55 -1.05 25.90
C ASP A 172 14.87 -0.86 24.41
N ALA A 173 16.12 -1.07 24.03
CA ALA A 173 16.65 -0.86 22.69
C ALA A 173 16.25 -2.00 21.72
N SER A 174 14.99 -2.43 21.79
CA SER A 174 14.43 -3.59 21.11
C SER A 174 13.03 -3.27 20.55
N ILE A 175 12.91 -2.13 19.85
CA ILE A 175 11.67 -1.87 19.08
C ILE A 175 11.52 -3.01 18.06
N PRO A 176 10.39 -3.74 18.04
CA PRO A 176 10.26 -4.96 17.27
C PRO A 176 10.33 -4.65 15.77
N CYS A 177 11.03 -5.51 15.02
CA CYS A 177 11.14 -5.37 13.58
C CYS A 177 9.77 -5.20 12.93
N GLY A 178 9.66 -4.37 11.89
CA GLY A 178 8.43 -4.17 11.11
C GLY A 178 7.97 -5.40 10.32
N PHE A 179 8.42 -6.59 10.72
CA PHE A 179 8.20 -7.85 10.06
C PHE A 179 7.85 -8.97 11.05
N ALA A 180 6.88 -9.80 10.67
CA ALA A 180 6.64 -11.12 11.26
C ALA A 180 6.17 -12.08 10.16
N GLU A 181 6.44 -13.38 10.28
CA GLU A 181 6.04 -14.36 9.25
C GLU A 181 4.52 -14.40 8.99
N ASN A 182 3.72 -14.02 9.98
CA ASN A 182 2.26 -13.95 9.90
C ASN A 182 1.73 -12.51 9.84
N MET A 183 2.57 -11.52 9.54
CA MET A 183 2.13 -10.13 9.42
C MET A 183 1.09 -10.02 8.29
N PRO A 184 0.02 -9.23 8.48
CA PRO A 184 -0.97 -8.99 7.44
C PRO A 184 -0.38 -8.13 6.33
N VAL A 185 -0.34 -8.67 5.12
CA VAL A 185 0.11 -8.01 3.90
C VAL A 185 -1.12 -7.63 3.08
N VAL A 186 -1.17 -6.39 2.64
CA VAL A 186 -2.14 -5.90 1.68
C VAL A 186 -1.57 -6.16 0.29
N CYS A 187 -2.20 -7.07 -0.44
CA CYS A 187 -1.84 -7.49 -1.78
C CYS A 187 -2.77 -6.81 -2.78
N GLU A 188 -2.23 -5.93 -3.59
CA GLU A 188 -2.97 -5.22 -4.64
C GLU A 188 -2.62 -5.81 -6.01
N ARG A 189 -3.62 -5.92 -6.89
CA ARG A 189 -3.40 -6.05 -8.33
C ARG A 189 -3.90 -4.80 -9.00
N PHE A 190 -3.17 -4.34 -10.00
CA PHE A 190 -3.51 -3.14 -10.75
C PHE A 190 -3.35 -3.35 -12.25
N ARG A 191 -3.94 -2.44 -13.02
CA ARG A 191 -3.69 -2.31 -14.46
C ARG A 191 -3.11 -0.93 -14.76
N LEU A 192 -2.15 -0.90 -15.68
CA LEU A 192 -1.63 0.35 -16.25
C LEU A 192 -2.66 0.98 -17.18
N LEU A 193 -2.95 2.27 -16.99
CA LEU A 193 -3.89 3.02 -17.81
C LEU A 193 -3.20 4.03 -18.72
N TYR A 194 -2.19 4.74 -18.21
CA TYR A 194 -1.57 5.86 -18.91
C TYR A 194 -0.09 5.99 -18.52
N PHE A 195 0.78 6.37 -19.48
CA PHE A 195 2.20 6.68 -19.29
C PHE A 195 2.77 7.46 -20.48
#